data_AF-A0A143Y1Q4-F1
#
_entry.id   AF-A0A143Y1Q4-F1
#
_cell.length_a   1.000
_cell.length_b   1.000
_cell.length_c   1.000
_cell.angle_alpha   90.00
_cell.angle_beta   90.00
_cell.angle_gamma   90.00
#
_symmetry.space_group_name_H-M   'P 1'
#
loop_
_entity.id
_entity.type
_entity.pdbx_description
1 polymer ?
#
loop_
_entity_poly.entity_id
_entity_poly.type
_entity_poly.pdbx_seq_one_letter_code
_entity_poly.pdbx_strand_id
1 'polypeptide(L)'
;MNNMKKIAEKELYAVKTENGIWREELCLKKAVHMLLLYLKTIEIPAEKEIIVAGGRGIKEKKDFRTLQSLADVLGGTMGVSRPLVDEGWFPRELQIGINGKRVEPGLYVAVGISGAFQHMAAVKEADYIIVMNTDRNAPFFERADFGIVGDYKKILPFLLWEMEKKTPRTGGFLEYIKKK
;
A
#
# COMPACT_ATOMS: atom_id res chain seq x y z
N MET A 1 6.51 22.89 -11.06
CA MET A 1 5.09 22.63 -10.70
C MET A 1 4.21 22.14 -11.88
N ASN A 2 4.75 21.85 -13.09
CA ASN A 2 3.95 21.65 -14.30
C ASN A 2 4.02 20.27 -15.01
N ASN A 3 4.84 19.31 -14.55
CA ASN A 3 4.93 17.99 -15.21
C ASN A 3 4.05 16.91 -14.58
N MET A 4 3.70 17.00 -13.29
CA MET A 4 2.84 15.99 -12.64
C MET A 4 1.36 16.08 -13.06
N LYS A 5 0.86 17.27 -13.43
CA LYS A 5 -0.54 17.44 -13.86
C LYS A 5 -0.85 16.76 -15.19
N LYS A 6 0.08 16.78 -16.16
CA LYS A 6 -0.13 16.18 -17.50
C LYS A 6 -0.04 14.66 -17.54
N ILE A 7 0.68 14.03 -16.60
CA ILE A 7 0.89 12.56 -16.58
C ILE A 7 -0.35 11.82 -16.03
N ALA A 8 -1.25 12.52 -15.33
CA ALA A 8 -2.40 11.96 -14.63
C ALA A 8 -3.70 11.85 -15.47
N GLU A 9 -3.75 12.44 -16.67
CA GLU A 9 -5.00 12.61 -17.44
C GLU A 9 -5.26 11.54 -18.50
N LYS A 10 -4.26 10.74 -18.90
CA LYS A 10 -4.41 9.70 -19.95
C LYS A 10 -4.51 8.27 -19.44
N GLU A 11 -4.21 8.03 -18.17
CA GLU A 11 -4.36 6.71 -17.56
C GLU A 11 -5.60 6.68 -16.69
N LEU A 12 -6.43 5.67 -16.93
CA LEU A 12 -7.66 5.44 -16.22
C LEU A 12 -7.38 4.46 -15.08
N TYR A 13 -7.89 4.80 -13.91
CA TYR A 13 -7.80 4.03 -12.68
C TYR A 13 -9.18 3.44 -12.39
N ALA A 14 -9.20 2.24 -11.81
CA ALA A 14 -10.41 1.68 -11.23
C ALA A 14 -10.27 1.63 -9.71
N VAL A 15 -11.35 1.89 -9.00
CA VAL A 15 -11.39 1.85 -7.54
C VAL A 15 -12.49 0.90 -7.09
N LYS A 16 -12.15 -0.06 -6.22
CA LYS A 16 -13.12 -0.83 -5.45
C LYS A 16 -13.37 -0.08 -4.15
N THR A 17 -14.61 0.32 -3.88
CA THR A 17 -14.99 0.96 -2.61
C THR A 17 -15.34 -0.08 -1.55
N GLU A 18 -15.50 0.38 -0.31
CA GLU A 18 -15.86 -0.42 0.87
C GLU A 18 -17.10 -1.29 0.69
N ASN A 19 -18.07 -0.84 -0.12
CA ASN A 19 -19.28 -1.60 -0.46
C ASN A 19 -19.08 -2.62 -1.60
N GLY A 20 -17.83 -2.86 -2.03
CA GLY A 20 -17.50 -3.74 -3.15
C GLY A 20 -17.80 -3.19 -4.55
N ILE A 21 -18.25 -1.93 -4.65
CA ILE A 21 -18.61 -1.30 -5.91
C ILE A 21 -17.36 -0.84 -6.64
N TRP A 22 -17.25 -1.21 -7.92
CA TRP A 22 -16.21 -0.71 -8.79
C TRP A 22 -16.59 0.63 -9.42
N ARG A 23 -15.68 1.60 -9.35
CA ARG A 23 -15.69 2.86 -10.09
C ARG A 23 -14.58 2.82 -11.11
N GLU A 24 -14.89 3.09 -12.36
CA GLU A 24 -13.94 2.98 -13.47
C GLU A 24 -13.68 4.33 -14.12
N GLU A 25 -12.72 4.36 -15.03
CA GLU A 25 -12.39 5.55 -15.83
C GLU A 25 -12.04 6.79 -14.99
N LEU A 26 -11.44 6.57 -13.81
CA LEU A 26 -11.06 7.65 -12.91
C LEU A 26 -9.70 8.21 -13.30
N CYS A 27 -9.53 9.53 -13.23
CA CYS A 27 -8.19 10.11 -13.22
C CYS A 27 -7.49 9.85 -11.88
N LEU A 28 -6.16 9.89 -11.88
CA LEU A 28 -5.33 9.68 -10.68
C LEU A 28 -5.80 10.52 -9.48
N LYS A 29 -6.12 11.80 -9.72
CA LYS A 29 -6.58 12.72 -8.67
C LYS A 29 -7.85 12.23 -7.98
N LYS A 30 -8.83 11.73 -8.74
CA LYS A 30 -10.09 11.21 -8.19
C LYS A 30 -9.85 9.92 -7.41
N ALA A 31 -9.07 8.98 -7.98
CA ALA A 31 -8.76 7.72 -7.31
C ALA A 31 -8.05 7.93 -5.95
N VAL A 32 -7.02 8.78 -5.92
CA VAL A 32 -6.30 9.11 -4.68
C VAL A 32 -7.18 9.91 -3.71
N HIS A 33 -8.04 10.81 -4.20
CA HIS A 33 -8.97 11.52 -3.33
C HIS A 33 -9.94 10.56 -2.63
N MET A 34 -10.47 9.56 -3.34
CA MET A 34 -11.34 8.54 -2.74
C MET A 34 -10.61 7.74 -1.66
N LEU A 35 -9.36 7.34 -1.90
CA LEU A 35 -8.53 6.66 -0.90
C LEU A 35 -8.32 7.52 0.35
N LEU A 36 -8.04 8.81 0.17
CA LEU A 36 -7.87 9.75 1.28
C LEU A 36 -9.16 9.96 2.08
N LEU A 37 -10.33 9.90 1.42
CA LEU A 37 -11.61 9.94 2.12
C LEU A 37 -11.82 8.66 2.93
N TYR A 38 -11.57 7.50 2.32
CA TYR A 38 -11.67 6.21 3.01
C TYR A 38 -10.73 6.11 4.23
N LEU A 39 -9.47 6.53 4.09
CA LEU A 39 -8.52 6.56 5.22
C LEU A 39 -8.97 7.47 6.37
N LYS A 40 -9.85 8.44 6.13
CA LYS A 40 -10.41 9.32 7.18
C LYS A 40 -11.65 8.74 7.85
N THR A 41 -12.28 7.74 7.24
CA THR A 41 -13.49 7.11 7.77
C THR A 41 -13.20 5.88 8.60
N ILE A 42 -12.01 5.27 8.44
CA ILE A 42 -11.61 4.10 9.22
C ILE A 42 -11.10 4.52 10.61
N GLU A 43 -11.39 3.71 11.61
CA GLU A 43 -10.93 3.89 12.99
C GLU A 43 -10.01 2.72 13.35
N ILE A 44 -8.72 3.00 13.51
CA ILE A 44 -7.71 1.99 13.82
C ILE A 44 -7.46 2.01 15.33
N PRO A 45 -7.70 0.90 16.06
CA PRO A 45 -7.38 0.81 17.48
C PRO A 45 -5.90 1.10 17.73
N ALA A 46 -5.58 1.85 18.80
CA ALA A 46 -4.23 2.32 19.07
C ALA A 46 -3.22 1.19 19.32
N GLU A 47 -3.69 0.03 19.79
CA GLU A 47 -2.92 -1.17 20.04
C GLU A 47 -2.60 -1.99 18.77
N LYS A 48 -3.24 -1.68 17.64
CA LYS A 48 -3.07 -2.42 16.40
C LYS A 48 -2.04 -1.78 15.47
N GLU A 49 -1.17 -2.61 14.89
CA GLU A 49 -0.17 -2.16 13.93
C GLU A 49 -0.81 -1.71 12.62
N ILE A 50 -0.17 -0.74 11.95
CA ILE A 50 -0.40 -0.44 10.54
C ILE A 50 0.75 -1.03 9.75
N ILE A 51 0.45 -1.78 8.69
CA ILE A 51 1.47 -2.45 7.86
C ILE A 51 1.29 -2.02 6.40
N VAL A 52 2.33 -1.44 5.81
CA VAL A 52 2.42 -1.20 4.37
C VAL A 52 3.33 -2.25 3.76
N ALA A 53 2.76 -3.15 2.97
CA ALA A 53 3.47 -4.30 2.44
C ALA A 53 3.65 -4.25 0.93
N GLY A 54 4.87 -4.53 0.47
CA GLY A 54 5.21 -4.61 -0.95
C GLY A 54 5.33 -6.04 -1.45
N GLY A 55 4.98 -6.28 -2.71
CA GLY A 55 5.17 -7.57 -3.38
C GLY A 55 5.96 -7.49 -4.68
N ARG A 56 6.07 -8.64 -5.37
CA ARG A 56 6.78 -8.78 -6.65
C ARG A 56 6.28 -7.84 -7.76
N GLY A 57 5.06 -7.31 -7.65
CA GLY A 57 4.58 -6.26 -8.55
C GLY A 57 5.43 -4.98 -8.49
N ILE A 58 6.21 -4.80 -7.42
CA ILE A 58 7.22 -3.75 -7.28
C ILE A 58 8.52 -4.24 -7.92
N LYS A 59 8.78 -3.74 -9.12
CA LYS A 59 9.86 -4.23 -10.00
C LYS A 59 11.24 -3.67 -9.68
N GLU A 60 11.35 -2.66 -8.80
CA GLU A 60 12.63 -2.05 -8.45
C GLU A 60 12.77 -1.89 -6.94
N LYS A 61 13.85 -2.43 -6.36
CA LYS A 61 14.11 -2.37 -4.90
C LYS A 61 14.12 -0.94 -4.34
N LYS A 62 14.52 0.05 -5.14
CA LYS A 62 14.54 1.47 -4.74
C LYS A 62 13.14 2.04 -4.45
N ASP A 63 12.10 1.47 -5.07
CA ASP A 63 10.73 1.97 -4.95
C ASP A 63 10.11 1.64 -3.59
N PHE A 64 10.68 0.69 -2.84
CA PHE A 64 10.30 0.41 -1.45
C PHE A 64 10.54 1.60 -0.52
N ARG A 65 11.41 2.55 -0.91
CA ARG A 65 11.56 3.80 -0.16
C ARG A 65 10.24 4.58 -0.10
N THR A 66 9.44 4.54 -1.17
CA THR A 66 8.13 5.20 -1.22
C THR A 66 7.11 4.48 -0.34
N LEU A 67 7.17 3.14 -0.27
CA LEU A 67 6.33 2.36 0.64
C LEU A 67 6.69 2.63 2.10
N GLN A 68 7.98 2.71 2.41
CA GLN A 68 8.43 3.08 3.75
C GLN A 68 7.96 4.49 4.12
N SER A 69 8.04 5.45 3.20
CA SER A 69 7.52 6.80 3.46
C SER A 69 6.00 6.81 3.68
N LEU A 70 5.23 5.93 3.00
CA LEU A 70 3.81 5.76 3.30
C LEU A 70 3.60 5.15 4.69
N ALA A 71 4.38 4.13 5.06
CA ALA A 71 4.33 3.55 6.41
C ALA A 71 4.62 4.61 7.47
N ASP A 72 5.69 5.38 7.31
CA ASP A 72 6.10 6.43 8.25
C ASP A 72 5.00 7.49 8.42
N VAL A 73 4.39 7.96 7.33
CA VAL A 73 3.29 8.94 7.37
C VAL A 73 2.04 8.38 8.05
N LEU A 74 1.79 7.08 7.91
CA LEU A 74 0.68 6.41 8.58
C LEU A 74 1.01 5.98 10.02
N GLY A 75 2.26 6.13 10.49
CA GLY A 75 2.70 5.62 11.80
C GLY A 75 2.83 4.09 11.87
N GLY A 76 3.03 3.44 10.72
CA GLY A 76 3.11 1.99 10.57
C GLY A 76 4.51 1.46 10.29
N THR A 77 4.58 0.17 9.97
CA THR A 77 5.81 -0.55 9.58
C THR A 77 5.71 -1.11 8.17
N MET A 78 6.86 -1.47 7.58
CA MET A 78 6.92 -2.07 6.25
C MET A 78 6.98 -3.59 6.32
N GLY A 79 6.25 -4.27 5.44
CA GLY A 79 6.34 -5.72 5.21
C GLY A 79 6.61 -6.08 3.75
N VAL A 80 6.94 -7.33 3.48
CA VAL A 80 7.14 -7.84 2.12
C VAL A 80 6.52 -9.20 1.90
N SER A 81 6.14 -9.51 0.66
CA SER A 81 5.74 -10.86 0.29
C SER A 81 6.96 -11.79 0.08
N ARG A 82 6.73 -13.09 0.24
CA ARG A 82 7.77 -14.13 0.12
C ARG A 82 8.66 -14.03 -1.14
N PRO A 83 8.15 -13.80 -2.37
CA PRO A 83 9.02 -13.73 -3.55
C PRO A 83 10.20 -12.75 -3.41
N LEU A 84 10.03 -11.63 -2.72
CA LEU A 84 11.09 -10.64 -2.54
C LEU A 84 12.17 -11.10 -1.56
N VAL A 85 11.81 -11.97 -0.62
CA VAL A 85 12.78 -12.62 0.29
C VAL A 85 13.52 -13.73 -0.44
N ASP A 86 12.80 -14.54 -1.22
CA ASP A 86 13.38 -15.60 -2.06
C ASP A 86 14.35 -14.99 -3.10
N GLU A 87 14.09 -13.79 -3.61
CA GLU A 87 14.98 -13.00 -4.50
C GLU A 87 16.13 -12.28 -3.76
N GLY A 88 16.21 -12.38 -2.44
CA GLY A 88 17.26 -11.77 -1.61
C GLY A 88 17.15 -10.24 -1.48
N TRP A 89 16.00 -9.64 -1.79
CA TRP A 89 15.83 -8.19 -1.66
C TRP A 89 15.71 -7.77 -0.19
N PHE A 90 15.03 -8.57 0.60
CA PHE A 90 14.72 -8.28 2.00
C PHE A 90 14.97 -9.52 2.87
N PRO A 91 15.28 -9.33 4.16
CA PRO A 91 15.52 -10.43 5.06
C PRO A 91 14.18 -11.04 5.51
N ARG A 92 14.23 -12.27 6.03
CA ARG A 92 13.03 -13.08 6.31
C ARG A 92 12.12 -12.47 7.37
N GLU A 93 12.65 -11.63 8.25
CA GLU A 93 11.95 -10.96 9.34
C GLU A 93 10.86 -10.00 8.83
N LEU A 94 11.01 -9.47 7.62
CA LEU A 94 10.01 -8.61 6.97
C LEU A 94 8.94 -9.41 6.21
N GLN A 95 9.10 -10.73 6.09
CA GLN A 95 8.21 -11.57 5.31
C GLN A 95 6.84 -11.70 5.98
N ILE A 96 5.78 -11.33 5.27
CA ILE A 96 4.40 -11.63 5.64
C ILE A 96 3.92 -12.86 4.86
N GLY A 97 3.32 -13.82 5.55
CA GLY A 97 2.81 -15.07 4.97
C GLY A 97 2.78 -16.21 5.98
N ILE A 98 2.10 -17.32 5.68
CA ILE A 98 2.00 -18.48 6.59
C ILE A 98 3.38 -18.96 7.10
N ASN A 99 4.40 -18.94 6.24
CA ASN A 99 5.78 -19.37 6.57
C ASN A 99 6.69 -18.22 7.05
N GLY A 100 6.14 -17.00 7.18
CA GLY A 100 6.78 -15.80 7.71
C GLY A 100 6.03 -15.31 8.95
N LYS A 101 5.86 -13.99 9.09
CA LYS A 101 5.04 -13.38 10.15
C LYS A 101 3.56 -13.49 9.75
N ARG A 102 2.74 -14.06 10.65
CA ARG A 102 1.29 -13.88 10.68
C ARG A 102 1.00 -12.59 11.45
N VAL A 103 0.12 -11.74 10.93
CA VAL A 103 -0.14 -10.41 11.49
C VAL A 103 -1.64 -10.16 11.57
N GLU A 104 -2.02 -9.33 12.55
CA GLU A 104 -3.40 -8.93 12.81
C GLU A 104 -3.47 -7.39 12.89
N PRO A 105 -3.12 -6.69 11.79
CA PRO A 105 -3.00 -5.24 11.79
C PRO A 105 -4.38 -4.59 11.78
N GLY A 106 -4.47 -3.37 12.29
CA GLY A 106 -5.67 -2.56 12.13
C GLY A 106 -5.80 -2.08 10.69
N LEU A 107 -4.68 -1.81 10.01
CA LEU A 107 -4.66 -1.50 8.59
C LEU A 107 -3.54 -2.25 7.87
N TYR A 108 -3.88 -2.97 6.81
CA TYR A 108 -2.94 -3.62 5.91
C TYR A 108 -3.03 -3.02 4.50
N VAL A 109 -1.96 -2.37 4.05
CA VAL A 109 -1.86 -1.81 2.69
C VAL A 109 -0.98 -2.71 1.83
N ALA A 110 -1.59 -3.43 0.89
CA ALA A 110 -0.91 -4.33 -0.04
C ALA A 110 -0.60 -3.62 -1.36
N VAL A 111 0.67 -3.41 -1.68
CA VAL A 111 1.12 -2.78 -2.94
C VAL A 111 1.84 -3.81 -3.81
N GLY A 112 1.28 -4.10 -4.99
CA GLY A 112 1.88 -5.04 -5.94
C GLY A 112 1.94 -6.49 -5.41
N ILE A 113 1.03 -6.87 -4.51
CA ILE A 113 0.87 -8.24 -4.01
C ILE A 113 -0.32 -8.88 -4.73
N SER A 114 -0.13 -10.05 -5.34
CA SER A 114 -1.21 -10.76 -6.07
C SER A 114 -2.27 -11.34 -5.14
N GLY A 115 -1.90 -11.71 -3.90
CA GLY A 115 -2.80 -12.35 -2.94
C GLY A 115 -2.84 -13.86 -3.10
N ALA A 116 -1.68 -14.54 -3.19
CA ALA A 116 -1.65 -15.99 -3.05
C ALA A 116 -2.28 -16.39 -1.70
N PHE A 117 -2.96 -17.54 -1.65
CA PHE A 117 -3.66 -18.03 -0.45
C PHE A 117 -2.80 -17.95 0.82
N GLN A 118 -1.51 -18.32 0.71
CA GLN A 118 -0.55 -18.29 1.82
C GLN A 118 -0.28 -16.88 2.36
N HIS A 119 -0.37 -15.85 1.50
CA HIS A 119 -0.22 -14.45 1.91
C HIS A 119 -1.50 -13.98 2.59
N MET A 120 -2.65 -14.21 1.94
CA MET A 120 -3.96 -13.76 2.45
C MET A 120 -4.31 -14.41 3.79
N ALA A 121 -4.00 -15.69 3.98
CA ALA A 121 -4.24 -16.40 5.23
C ALA A 121 -3.44 -15.84 6.42
N ALA A 122 -2.34 -15.12 6.16
CA ALA A 122 -1.49 -14.52 7.18
C ALA A 122 -1.93 -13.13 7.62
N VAL A 123 -2.83 -12.49 6.86
CA VAL A 123 -3.39 -11.15 7.12
C VAL A 123 -4.91 -11.20 7.27
N LYS A 124 -5.48 -12.40 7.46
CA LYS A 124 -6.93 -12.63 7.39
C LYS A 124 -7.72 -11.92 8.49
N GLU A 125 -7.05 -11.60 9.60
CA GLU A 125 -7.59 -10.91 10.78
C GLU A 125 -7.28 -9.40 10.75
N ALA A 126 -6.86 -8.85 9.61
CA ALA A 126 -6.71 -7.41 9.47
C ALA A 126 -8.10 -6.73 9.49
N ASP A 127 -8.24 -5.63 10.22
CA ASP A 127 -9.53 -4.92 10.28
C ASP A 127 -9.86 -4.24 8.95
N TYR A 128 -8.84 -3.62 8.34
CA TYR A 128 -8.95 -2.95 7.05
C TYR A 128 -7.84 -3.38 6.10
N ILE A 129 -8.20 -3.71 4.86
CA ILE A 129 -7.30 -4.11 3.79
C ILE A 129 -7.43 -3.16 2.60
N ILE A 130 -6.33 -2.49 2.27
CA ILE A 130 -6.21 -1.65 1.08
C ILE A 130 -5.31 -2.35 0.07
N VAL A 131 -5.76 -2.51 -1.17
CA VAL A 131 -4.97 -3.15 -2.24
C VAL A 131 -4.68 -2.16 -3.37
N MET A 132 -3.42 -2.08 -3.78
CA MET A 132 -2.99 -1.37 -4.97
C MET A 132 -2.26 -2.34 -5.90
N ASN A 133 -2.83 -2.58 -7.09
CA ASN A 133 -2.25 -3.51 -8.05
C ASN A 133 -2.52 -3.02 -9.48
N THR A 134 -1.64 -3.33 -10.43
CA THR A 134 -1.91 -3.08 -11.85
C THR A 134 -2.86 -4.11 -12.46
N ASP A 135 -2.94 -5.31 -11.87
CA ASP A 135 -3.82 -6.38 -12.30
C ASP A 135 -5.14 -6.36 -11.52
N ARG A 136 -6.23 -5.99 -12.19
CA ARG A 136 -7.58 -5.98 -11.62
C ARG A 136 -8.07 -7.37 -11.17
N ASN A 137 -7.55 -8.42 -11.78
CA ASN A 137 -7.93 -9.80 -11.49
C ASN A 137 -7.08 -10.39 -10.36
N ALA A 138 -6.21 -9.61 -9.72
CA ALA A 138 -5.44 -10.07 -8.59
C ALA A 138 -6.37 -10.58 -7.47
N PRO A 139 -6.24 -11.85 -7.02
CA PRO A 139 -7.11 -12.43 -6.00
C PRO A 139 -7.22 -11.62 -4.70
N PHE A 140 -6.20 -10.82 -4.37
CA PHE A 140 -6.23 -10.00 -3.16
C PHE A 140 -7.37 -8.97 -3.16
N PHE A 141 -7.87 -8.54 -4.32
CA PHE A 141 -9.01 -7.63 -4.38
C PHE A 141 -10.29 -8.25 -3.81
N GLU A 142 -10.43 -9.57 -3.72
CA GLU A 142 -11.59 -10.22 -3.11
C GLU A 142 -11.71 -9.87 -1.62
N ARG A 143 -10.57 -9.76 -0.92
CA ARG A 143 -10.51 -9.41 0.51
C ARG A 143 -10.30 -7.93 0.79
N ALA A 144 -10.14 -7.11 -0.25
CA ALA A 144 -9.89 -5.69 -0.08
C ALA A 144 -11.17 -4.94 0.30
N ASP A 145 -11.10 -4.13 1.36
CA ASP A 145 -12.12 -3.13 1.68
C ASP A 145 -12.00 -1.95 0.72
N PHE A 146 -10.78 -1.56 0.38
CA PHE A 146 -10.53 -0.53 -0.63
C PHE A 146 -9.49 -0.99 -1.64
N GLY A 147 -9.73 -0.76 -2.91
CA GLY A 147 -8.83 -1.19 -3.98
C GLY A 147 -8.55 -0.08 -4.97
N ILE A 148 -7.30 0.05 -5.45
CA ILE A 148 -6.95 0.84 -6.63
C ILE A 148 -6.27 -0.05 -7.65
N VAL A 149 -6.83 -0.09 -8.86
CA VAL A 149 -6.18 -0.64 -10.03
C VAL A 149 -5.40 0.48 -10.73
N GLY A 150 -4.07 0.35 -10.75
CA GLY A 150 -3.18 1.32 -11.40
C GLY A 150 -1.72 1.20 -10.97
N ASP A 151 -0.87 2.04 -11.56
CA ASP A 151 0.58 2.03 -11.30
C ASP A 151 0.91 2.70 -9.95
N TYR A 152 1.48 1.93 -9.02
CA TYR A 152 1.93 2.43 -7.72
C TYR A 152 2.96 3.55 -7.83
N LYS A 153 3.76 3.59 -8.91
CA LYS A 153 4.75 4.65 -9.15
C LYS A 153 4.12 6.03 -9.35
N LYS A 154 2.84 6.07 -9.70
CA LYS A 154 2.06 7.31 -9.81
C LYS A 154 1.16 7.52 -8.60
N ILE A 155 0.50 6.46 -8.13
CA ILE A 155 -0.41 6.50 -6.98
C ILE A 155 0.32 6.93 -5.72
N LEU A 156 1.41 6.25 -5.34
CA LEU A 156 2.05 6.48 -4.04
C LEU A 156 2.68 7.88 -3.92
N PRO A 157 3.46 8.39 -4.89
CA PRO A 157 4.00 9.75 -4.77
C PRO A 157 2.90 10.82 -4.72
N PHE A 158 1.81 10.64 -5.46
CA PHE A 158 0.69 11.60 -5.45
C PHE A 158 -0.10 11.53 -4.14
N LEU A 159 -0.32 10.33 -3.60
CA LEU A 159 -0.91 10.12 -2.29
C LEU A 159 -0.09 10.81 -1.19
N LEU A 160 1.22 10.52 -1.14
CA LEU A 160 2.14 11.12 -0.17
C LEU A 160 2.13 12.65 -0.27
N TRP A 161 2.19 13.21 -1.48
CA TRP A 161 2.12 14.65 -1.67
C TRP A 161 0.80 15.26 -1.16
N GLU A 162 -0.33 14.59 -1.35
CA GLU A 162 -1.62 15.04 -0.82
C GLU A 162 -1.73 14.91 0.71
N MET A 163 -1.03 13.94 1.32
CA MET A 163 -0.95 13.78 2.78
C MET A 163 -0.01 14.83 3.40
N GLU A 164 1.16 15.09 2.79
CA GLU A 164 2.14 16.07 3.28
C GLU A 164 1.62 17.50 3.31
N LYS A 165 0.77 17.90 2.35
CA LYS A 165 0.09 19.20 2.41
C LYS A 165 -0.75 19.40 3.68
N LYS A 166 -1.08 18.30 4.35
CA LYS A 166 -2.06 18.26 5.45
C LYS A 166 -1.43 17.85 6.78
N THR A 167 -0.11 17.58 6.86
CA THR A 167 0.53 17.08 8.10
C THR A 167 2.02 17.51 8.22
N PRO A 168 2.48 18.07 9.36
CA PRO A 168 3.91 18.32 9.63
C PRO A 168 4.68 17.01 9.88
N ARG A 169 5.88 16.86 9.30
CA ARG A 169 6.69 15.63 9.35
C ARG A 169 7.25 15.34 10.76
N THR A 170 7.20 14.07 11.17
CA THR A 170 8.12 13.49 12.18
C THR A 170 8.81 12.27 11.57
N GLY A 171 10.11 12.13 11.86
CA GLY A 171 11.05 11.33 11.07
C GLY A 171 10.97 9.82 11.29
N GLY A 172 11.05 9.07 10.19
CA GLY A 172 11.25 7.62 10.14
C GLY A 172 12.32 7.23 9.11
N PHE A 173 12.94 6.07 9.31
CA PHE A 173 13.91 5.33 8.49
C PHE A 173 15.23 6.01 8.05
N LEU A 174 15.25 7.31 7.74
CA LEU A 174 16.48 8.05 7.43
C LEU A 174 17.47 8.06 8.61
N GLU A 175 16.97 8.02 9.84
CA GLU A 175 17.84 7.84 11.02
C GLU A 175 18.37 6.41 11.14
N TYR A 176 17.60 5.39 10.75
CA TYR A 176 18.02 3.99 10.82
C TYR A 176 19.19 3.70 9.87
N ILE A 177 19.17 4.27 8.65
CA ILE A 177 20.28 4.12 7.70
C ILE A 177 21.48 5.00 8.06
N LYS A 178 21.32 6.13 8.75
CA LYS A 178 22.47 6.92 9.22
C LYS A 178 23.26 6.26 10.36
N LYS A 179 22.68 5.25 11.03
CA LYS A 179 23.29 4.53 12.15
C LYS A 179 23.98 3.21 11.75
N LYS A 180 24.05 2.87 10.46
CA LYS A 180 24.80 1.73 9.91
C LYS A 180 25.67 2.18 8.74
#